data_AF-A0A2D5ADL2-F1
#
_entry.id   AF-A0A2D5ADL2-F1
#
_cell.length_a   1.000
_cell.length_b   1.000
_cell.length_c   1.000
_cell.angle_alpha   90.00
_cell.angle_beta   90.00
_cell.angle_gamma   90.00
#
_symmetry.space_group_name_H-M   'P 1'
#
loop_
_entity.id
_entity.type
_entity.pdbx_description
1 polymer ?
#
loop_
_entity_poly.entity_id
_entity_poly.type
_entity_poly.pdbx_seq_one_letter_code
_entity_poly.pdbx_strand_id
1 'polypeptide(L)'
;MDEITFQRKMQELMSRIQAMPESSDEPEQAAALAGERRDRIKASVAELQESLDYLRLSVKYLVFDLEATRRENAYLRRMLEQSSRDAQRQIEDDEISEDGEEERFD
;
A
#
# COMPACT_ATOMS: atom_id res chain seq x y z
N MET A 1 0.97 11.24 6.41
CA MET A 1 1.81 10.92 7.58
C MET A 1 2.62 9.70 7.18
N ASP A 2 3.94 9.73 7.13
CA ASP A 2 4.68 8.53 6.70
C ASP A 2 4.72 7.46 7.82
N GLU A 3 5.10 6.23 7.45
CA GLU A 3 5.25 5.09 8.37
C GLU A 3 6.17 5.42 9.56
N ILE A 4 7.22 6.20 9.31
CA ILE A 4 8.19 6.64 10.33
C ILE A 4 7.50 7.51 11.37
N THR A 5 6.61 8.41 10.94
CA THR A 5 5.85 9.27 11.82
C THR A 5 4.82 8.48 12.64
N PHE A 6 4.18 7.46 12.05
CA PHE A 6 3.30 6.53 12.77
C PHE A 6 4.05 5.77 13.88
N GLN A 7 5.18 5.14 13.54
CA GLN A 7 5.99 4.38 14.50
C GLN A 7 6.49 5.25 15.66
N ARG A 8 6.94 6.47 15.36
CA ARG A 8 7.38 7.43 16.39
C ARG A 8 6.25 7.80 17.34
N LYS A 9 5.07 8.13 16.82
CA LYS A 9 3.90 8.45 17.66
C LYS A 9 3.48 7.27 18.52
N MET A 10 3.52 6.05 17.96
CA MET A 10 3.17 4.84 18.69
C MET A 10 4.16 4.53 19.83
N GLN A 11 5.47 4.68 19.59
CA GLN A 11 6.48 4.58 20.66
C GLN A 11 6.29 5.62 21.75
N GLU A 12 5.97 6.86 21.37
CA GLU A 12 5.72 7.94 22.32
C GLU A 12 4.51 7.63 23.20
N LEU A 13 3.45 7.08 22.62
CA LEU A 13 2.26 6.66 23.35
C LEU A 13 2.55 5.52 24.34
N MET A 14 3.28 4.51 23.89
CA MET A 14 3.65 3.36 24.73
C MET A 14 4.54 3.79 25.91
N SER A 15 5.48 4.71 25.66
CA SER A 15 6.32 5.31 26.71
C SER A 15 5.49 6.07 27.75
N ARG A 16 4.52 6.88 27.31
CA ARG A 16 3.61 7.62 28.20
C ARG A 16 2.75 6.70 29.08
N ILE A 17 2.36 5.53 28.56
CA ILE A 17 1.61 4.52 29.32
C ILE A 17 2.51 3.86 30.37
N GLN A 18 3.77 3.53 30.03
CA GLN A 18 4.71 2.89 30.96
C GLN A 18 5.22 3.83 32.07
N ALA A 19 5.34 5.13 31.81
CA ALA A 19 5.87 6.09 32.77
C ALA A 19 4.90 6.47 33.92
N MET A 20 3.78 5.75 34.10
CA MET A 20 2.77 6.11 35.10
C MET A 20 3.15 5.64 36.52
N PRO A 21 3.16 6.55 37.53
CA PRO A 21 3.50 6.21 38.92
C PRO A 21 2.40 5.37 39.59
N GLU A 22 2.75 4.35 40.37
CA GLU A 22 1.80 3.52 41.13
C GLU A 22 1.04 4.36 42.17
N SER A 23 -0.22 3.97 42.42
CA SER A 23 -1.22 4.75 43.17
C SER A 23 -0.77 5.14 44.59
N SER A 24 -1.05 6.38 44.98
CA SER A 24 -0.82 6.94 46.32
C SER A 24 -1.68 6.26 47.40
N ASP A 25 -1.20 6.23 48.64
CA ASP A 25 -1.87 5.59 49.80
C ASP A 25 -3.15 6.33 50.29
N GLU A 26 -3.39 7.57 49.86
CA GLU A 26 -4.58 8.35 50.27
C GLU A 26 -5.77 8.13 49.31
N PRO A 27 -6.96 7.74 49.80
CA PRO A 27 -8.07 7.26 48.96
C PRO A 27 -8.70 8.32 48.04
N GLU A 28 -8.78 9.59 48.47
CA GLU A 28 -9.29 10.68 47.61
C GLU A 28 -8.31 11.00 46.48
N GLN A 29 -7.01 11.05 46.78
CA GLN A 29 -5.97 11.27 45.77
C GLN A 29 -5.87 10.06 44.84
N ALA A 30 -6.02 8.83 45.34
CA ALA A 30 -6.05 7.62 44.54
C ALA A 30 -7.24 7.60 43.57
N ALA A 31 -8.42 8.05 43.99
CA ALA A 31 -9.60 8.14 43.12
C ALA A 31 -9.42 9.21 42.02
N ALA A 32 -8.90 10.38 42.36
CA ALA A 32 -8.59 11.44 41.39
C ALA A 32 -7.52 10.99 40.37
N LEU A 33 -6.42 10.40 40.85
CA LEU A 33 -5.36 9.86 40.01
C LEU A 33 -5.84 8.70 39.13
N ALA A 34 -6.74 7.84 39.64
CA ALA A 34 -7.36 6.78 38.84
C ALA A 34 -8.24 7.34 37.71
N GLY A 35 -8.98 8.42 37.97
CA GLY A 35 -9.75 9.16 36.98
C GLY A 35 -8.85 9.74 35.88
N GLU A 36 -7.81 10.47 36.25
CA GLU A 36 -6.83 11.04 35.32
C GLU A 36 -6.10 9.96 34.51
N ARG A 37 -5.70 8.85 35.15
CA ARG A 37 -5.13 7.68 34.46
C ARG A 37 -6.09 7.12 33.42
N ARG A 38 -7.36 6.92 33.78
CA ARG A 38 -8.38 6.40 32.87
C ARG A 38 -8.58 7.31 31.67
N ASP A 39 -8.63 8.62 31.89
CA ASP A 39 -8.87 9.58 30.82
C ASP A 39 -7.65 9.71 29.89
N ARG A 40 -6.42 9.65 30.42
CA ARG A 40 -5.21 9.56 29.60
C ARG A 40 -5.14 8.27 28.78
N ILE A 41 -5.48 7.12 29.38
CA ILE A 41 -5.53 5.85 28.63
C ILE A 41 -6.56 5.93 27.51
N LYS A 42 -7.75 6.50 27.76
CA LYS A 42 -8.76 6.71 26.71
C LYS A 42 -8.25 7.60 25.59
N ALA A 43 -7.56 8.69 25.92
CA ALA A 43 -6.96 9.57 24.92
C ALA A 43 -5.90 8.85 24.08
N SER A 44 -5.03 8.05 24.72
CA SER A 44 -4.04 7.23 24.02
C SER A 44 -4.69 6.16 23.12
N VAL A 45 -5.74 5.49 23.59
CA VAL A 45 -6.47 4.52 22.76
C VAL A 45 -7.11 5.20 21.54
N ALA A 46 -7.66 6.40 21.70
CA ALA A 46 -8.22 7.17 20.59
C ALA A 46 -7.14 7.56 19.55
N GLU A 47 -5.98 8.03 19.99
CA GLU A 47 -4.87 8.36 19.09
C GLU A 47 -4.31 7.11 18.37
N LEU A 48 -4.25 5.96 19.05
CA LEU A 48 -3.92 4.67 18.43
C LEU A 48 -4.93 4.26 17.36
N GLN A 49 -6.23 4.46 17.62
CA GLN A 49 -7.29 4.16 16.65
C GLN A 49 -7.16 5.03 15.40
N GLU A 50 -6.96 6.35 15.56
CA GLU A 50 -6.75 7.26 14.43
C GLU A 50 -5.50 6.87 13.60
N SER A 51 -4.44 6.49 14.31
CA SER A 51 -3.20 6.05 13.68
C SER A 51 -3.41 4.74 12.88
N LEU A 52 -4.19 3.79 13.41
CA LEU A 52 -4.55 2.55 12.71
C LEU A 52 -5.45 2.81 11.51
N ASP A 53 -6.41 3.72 11.61
CA ASP A 53 -7.28 4.11 10.50
C ASP A 53 -6.47 4.74 9.36
N TYR A 54 -5.47 5.55 9.70
CA TYR A 54 -4.53 6.09 8.73
C TYR A 54 -3.72 5.00 8.04
N LEU A 55 -3.16 4.05 8.80
CA LEU A 55 -2.40 2.92 8.25
C LEU A 55 -3.28 2.09 7.32
N ARG A 56 -4.52 1.80 7.74
CA ARG A 56 -5.50 1.07 6.93
C ARG A 56 -5.79 1.76 5.60
N LEU A 57 -5.93 3.08 5.60
CA LEU A 57 -6.12 3.86 4.38
C LEU A 57 -4.87 3.81 3.49
N SER A 58 -3.68 3.93 4.09
CA SER A 58 -2.40 3.87 3.37
C SER A 58 -2.20 2.52 2.68
N VAL A 59 -2.54 1.42 3.34
CA VAL A 59 -2.52 0.07 2.74
C VAL A 59 -3.51 -0.05 1.58
N LYS A 60 -4.73 0.52 1.70
CA LYS A 60 -5.69 0.52 0.58
C LYS A 60 -5.12 1.20 -0.65
N TYR A 61 -4.49 2.36 -0.49
CA TYR A 61 -3.87 3.08 -1.61
C TYR A 61 -2.70 2.29 -2.20
N LEU A 62 -1.84 1.73 -1.36
CA LEU A 62 -0.71 0.93 -1.84
C LEU A 62 -1.18 -0.26 -2.68
N VAL A 63 -2.20 -0.99 -2.22
CA VAL A 63 -2.76 -2.13 -2.96
C VAL A 63 -3.42 -1.68 -4.26
N PHE A 64 -4.10 -0.53 -4.25
CA PHE A 64 -4.72 0.04 -5.45
C PHE A 64 -3.67 0.40 -6.50
N ASP A 65 -2.61 1.10 -6.10
CA ASP A 65 -1.52 1.50 -6.99
C ASP A 65 -0.77 0.27 -7.54
N LEU A 66 -0.57 -0.76 -6.72
CA LEU A 66 0.06 -2.01 -7.14
C LEU A 66 -0.81 -2.75 -8.18
N GLU A 67 -2.13 -2.80 -7.98
CA GLU A 67 -3.02 -3.40 -8.98
C GLU A 67 -3.11 -2.57 -10.26
N ALA A 68 -3.08 -1.23 -10.16
CA ALA A 68 -3.06 -0.35 -11.32
C ALA A 68 -1.80 -0.58 -12.17
N THR A 69 -0.62 -0.59 -11.55
CA THR A 69 0.65 -0.87 -12.24
C THR A 69 0.73 -2.30 -12.78
N ARG A 70 0.15 -3.29 -12.07
CA ARG A 70 0.06 -4.68 -12.57
C ARG A 70 -0.80 -4.78 -13.83
N ARG A 71 -1.97 -4.12 -13.85
CA ARG A 71 -2.87 -4.09 -15.01
C ARG A 71 -2.23 -3.38 -16.20
N GLU A 72 -1.58 -2.24 -15.96
CA GLU A 72 -0.85 -1.50 -16.97
C GLU A 72 0.27 -2.36 -17.59
N ASN A 73 1.08 -3.03 -16.77
CA ASN A 73 2.14 -3.91 -17.25
C ASN A 73 1.59 -5.04 -18.13
N ALA A 74 0.49 -5.67 -17.71
CA ALA A 74 -0.17 -6.72 -18.49
C ALA A 74 -0.70 -6.19 -19.83
N TYR A 75 -1.28 -4.99 -19.85
CA TYR A 75 -1.76 -4.34 -21.06
C TYR A 75 -0.61 -4.04 -22.03
N LEU A 76 0.48 -3.46 -21.54
CA LEU A 76 1.67 -3.15 -22.34
C LEU A 76 2.31 -4.41 -22.93
N ARG A 77 2.42 -5.50 -22.16
CA ARG A 77 2.92 -6.79 -22.66
C ARG A 77 2.07 -7.33 -23.82
N ARG A 78 0.74 -7.28 -23.69
CA ARG A 78 -0.17 -7.70 -24.77
C ARG A 78 0.00 -6.86 -26.02
N MET A 79 0.17 -5.55 -25.89
CA MET A 79 0.44 -4.67 -27.04
C MET A 79 1.75 -5.04 -27.74
N LEU A 80 2.82 -5.32 -26.98
CA LEU A 80 4.10 -5.75 -27.54
C LEU A 80 3.99 -7.10 -28.26
N GLU A 81 3.30 -8.07 -27.65
CA GLU A 81 3.06 -9.38 -28.27
C GLU A 81 2.25 -9.23 -29.58
N GLN A 82 1.20 -8.42 -29.60
CA GLN A 82 0.43 -8.13 -30.82
C GLN A 82 1.30 -7.49 -31.89
N SER A 83 2.05 -6.43 -31.55
CA SER A 83 2.96 -5.77 -32.48
C SER A 83 4.00 -6.74 -33.09
N SER A 84 4.59 -7.61 -32.26
CA SER A 84 5.53 -8.63 -32.77
C SER A 84 4.88 -9.64 -33.72
N ARG A 85 3.63 -10.05 -33.46
CA ARG A 85 2.89 -10.97 -34.32
C ARG A 85 2.47 -10.33 -35.63
N ASP A 86 2.06 -9.06 -35.59
CA ASP A 86 1.70 -8.32 -36.79
C ASP A 86 2.94 -8.07 -37.67
N ALA A 87 4.10 -7.79 -37.07
CA ALA A 87 5.37 -7.71 -37.79
C ALA A 87 5.77 -9.05 -38.44
N GLN A 88 5.60 -10.18 -37.74
CA GLN A 88 5.88 -11.51 -38.31
C GLN A 88 4.96 -11.85 -39.48
N ARG A 89 3.67 -11.54 -39.37
CA ARG A 89 2.71 -11.74 -40.47
C ARG A 89 3.05 -10.92 -41.70
N GLN A 90 3.48 -9.68 -41.52
CA GLN A 90 3.92 -8.84 -42.65
C GLN A 90 5.10 -9.48 -43.38
N ILE A 91 6.08 -10.03 -42.65
CA ILE A 91 7.22 -10.73 -43.26
C ILE A 91 6.76 -11.99 -44.02
N GLU A 92 5.89 -12.81 -43.42
CA GLU A 92 5.35 -14.01 -44.08
C GLU A 92 4.52 -13.67 -45.34
N ASP A 93 3.69 -12.62 -45.28
CA ASP A 93 2.88 -12.16 -46.42
C ASP A 93 3.77 -11.60 -47.56
N ASP A 94 4.87 -10.91 -47.22
CA ASP A 94 5.84 -10.40 -48.18
C ASP A 94 6.63 -11.56 -48.85
N GLU A 95 7.09 -12.55 -48.09
CA GLU A 95 7.81 -13.74 -48.62
C GLU A 95 6.93 -14.57 -49.58
N ILE A 96 5.65 -14.80 -49.23
CA ILE A 96 4.70 -15.53 -50.10
C ILE A 96 4.44 -14.77 -51.41
N SER A 97 4.47 -13.43 -51.36
CA SER A 97 4.27 -12.59 -52.54
C SER A 97 5.46 -12.67 -53.50
N GLU A 98 6.69 -12.72 -52.97
CA GLU A 98 7.91 -12.88 -53.78
C GLU A 98 7.97 -14.26 -54.46
N ASP A 99 7.69 -15.35 -53.73
CA ASP A 99 7.70 -16.72 -54.28
C ASP A 99 6.62 -16.92 -55.36
N GLY A 100 5.43 -16.34 -55.17
CA GLY A 100 4.33 -16.41 -56.14
C GLY A 100 4.56 -15.58 -57.41
N GLU A 101 5.42 -14.55 -57.34
CA GLU A 101 5.89 -13.84 -58.53
C GLU A 101 6.96 -14.67 -59.26
N GLU A 102 7.91 -15.31 -58.56
CA GLU A 102 8.94 -16.17 -59.19
C GLU A 102 8.34 -17.37 -59.94
N GLU A 103 7.36 -18.09 -59.37
CA GLU A 103 6.71 -19.24 -60.04
C GLU A 103 5.90 -18.86 -61.29
N ARG A 104 5.59 -17.57 -61.49
CA ARG A 104 4.77 -17.08 -62.61
C ARG A 104 5.57 -16.76 -63.87
N PHE A 105 6.90 -16.78 -63.78
CA PHE A 105 7.82 -16.45 -64.88
C PHE A 105 8.63 -17.64 -65.42
N ASP A 106 8.45 -18.85 -64.88
CA ASP A 106 8.97 -20.13 -65.41
C ASP A 106 7.92 -20.88 -66.27
#